data_AF-I2CPK9-F1
#
_entry.id   AF-I2CPK9-F1
#
_cell.length_a   1.000
_cell.length_b   1.000
_cell.length_c   1.000
_cell.angle_alpha   90.00
_cell.angle_beta   90.00
_cell.angle_gamma   90.00
#
_symmetry.space_group_name_H-M   'P 1'
#
loop_
_entity.id
_entity.type
_entity.pdbx_description
1 polymer ?
#
loop_
_entity_poly.entity_id
_entity_poly.type
_entity_poly.pdbx_seq_one_letter_code
_entity_poly.pdbx_strand_id
1 'polypeptide(L)'
;IGLRMCEGYFCEPGIESQIVRLMGSSRYEHEEPPTPRFAPYVAAGFFFTTGQFVVDVPFDPYLPWVFMGEEILLSSRAFTNGYHIFSPTINVLSHIYVRRNKPKFWETVGRTFKRPGFHNRLNTIAIRRVKNMLEYPEVDDELVWPQSLKVDKESYGMGKVRSFAQYMEMVGLDQKAKTNQRLEWCEAGTIPPVLLRIEEEERLAGKSIVDMRGKQKGKSTAIQRR
;
A
#
# COMPACT_ATOMS: atom_id res chain seq x y z
N ILE A 1 -2.87 23.18 2.36
CA ILE A 1 -1.69 22.38 1.94
C ILE A 1 -2.13 21.12 1.22
N GLY A 2 -3.20 20.45 1.67
CA GLY A 2 -3.87 19.42 0.87
C GLY A 2 -4.79 18.53 1.69
N LEU A 3 -5.38 17.54 1.01
CA LEU A 3 -6.00 16.38 1.63
C LEU A 3 -4.94 15.30 1.82
N ARG A 4 -5.01 14.52 2.90
CA ARG A 4 -4.11 13.39 3.14
C ARG A 4 -4.78 12.10 2.72
N MET A 5 -4.04 11.17 2.16
CA MET A 5 -4.61 9.89 1.73
C MET A 5 -4.85 8.97 2.94
N CYS A 6 -5.97 9.18 3.63
CA CYS A 6 -6.34 8.48 4.86
C CYS A 6 -7.55 7.56 4.70
N GLU A 7 -8.14 7.48 3.50
CA GLU A 7 -9.36 6.72 3.26
C GLU A 7 -9.10 5.62 2.22
N GLY A 8 -9.66 4.44 2.49
CA GLY A 8 -9.74 3.34 1.55
C GLY A 8 -11.14 2.75 1.62
N TYR A 9 -11.70 2.34 0.49
CA TYR A 9 -13.02 1.70 0.42
C TYR A 9 -13.05 0.65 -0.68
N PHE A 10 -13.96 -0.32 -0.58
CA PHE A 10 -14.14 -1.35 -1.59
C PHE A 10 -15.05 -0.83 -2.71
N CYS A 11 -14.60 -0.95 -3.96
CA CYS A 11 -15.40 -0.55 -5.11
C CYS A 11 -16.63 -1.44 -5.31
N GLU A 12 -17.60 -0.93 -6.07
CA GLU A 12 -18.75 -1.74 -6.50
C GLU A 12 -18.31 -2.89 -7.42
N PRO A 13 -18.99 -4.06 -7.39
CA PRO A 13 -18.61 -5.24 -8.16
C PRO A 13 -18.43 -5.00 -9.67
N GLY A 14 -19.26 -4.13 -10.25
CA GLY A 14 -19.27 -3.87 -11.69
C GLY A 14 -18.23 -2.87 -12.20
N ILE A 15 -17.55 -2.14 -11.32
CA ILE A 15 -16.64 -1.04 -11.72
C ILE A 15 -15.20 -1.54 -11.74
N GLU A 16 -14.73 -2.14 -10.64
CA GLU A 16 -13.32 -2.50 -10.43
C GLU A 16 -13.17 -3.81 -9.64
N SER A 17 -14.10 -4.76 -9.84
CA SER A 17 -14.07 -6.07 -9.19
C SER A 17 -13.97 -5.98 -7.65
N GLN A 18 -14.57 -5.00 -6.99
CA GLN A 18 -14.47 -4.81 -5.53
C GLN A 18 -13.05 -4.65 -4.98
N ILE A 19 -12.08 -4.24 -5.80
CA ILE A 19 -10.76 -3.89 -5.30
C ILE A 19 -10.82 -2.63 -4.41
N VAL A 20 -9.87 -2.48 -3.48
CA VAL A 20 -9.76 -1.27 -2.66
C VAL A 20 -9.35 -0.09 -3.54
N ARG A 21 -10.04 1.03 -3.36
CA ARG A 21 -9.68 2.33 -3.90
C ARG A 21 -9.33 3.31 -2.78
N LEU A 22 -8.30 4.09 -3.00
CA LEU A 22 -7.78 5.06 -2.03
C LEU A 22 -8.34 6.46 -2.31
N MET A 23 -8.58 7.22 -1.24
CA MET A 23 -9.01 8.61 -1.31
C MET A 23 -8.33 9.50 -0.27
N GLY A 24 -8.45 10.81 -0.50
CA GLY A 24 -8.12 11.82 0.48
C GLY A 24 -9.09 11.79 1.67
N SER A 25 -8.62 12.27 2.81
CA SER A 25 -9.36 12.50 4.03
C SER A 25 -10.49 13.50 3.82
N SER A 26 -11.50 13.45 4.68
CA SER A 26 -12.51 14.51 4.78
C SER A 26 -11.92 15.81 5.33
N ARG A 27 -10.89 15.70 6.17
CA ARG A 27 -10.20 16.85 6.78
C ARG A 27 -9.14 17.42 5.84
N TYR A 28 -9.21 18.72 5.57
CA TYR A 28 -8.20 19.49 4.85
C TYR A 28 -7.14 20.04 5.81
N GLU A 29 -5.86 19.89 5.46
CA GLU A 29 -4.77 20.48 6.25
C GLU A 29 -4.48 21.91 5.79
N HIS A 30 -4.68 22.86 6.71
CA HIS A 30 -4.48 24.29 6.48
C HIS A 30 -3.07 24.78 6.84
N GLU A 31 -2.36 24.06 7.70
CA GLU A 31 -1.04 24.45 8.23
C GLU A 31 0.00 23.35 8.01
N GLU A 32 1.25 23.76 7.78
CA GLU A 32 2.35 22.84 7.50
C GLU A 32 2.76 22.16 8.81
N PRO A 33 2.66 20.82 8.91
CA PRO A 33 3.07 20.16 10.13
C PRO A 33 4.60 20.27 10.30
N PRO A 34 5.08 20.39 11.55
CA PRO A 34 6.52 20.58 11.82
C PRO A 34 7.35 19.33 11.53
N THR A 35 6.70 18.17 11.39
CA THR A 35 7.34 16.88 11.09
C THR A 35 6.45 16.05 10.15
N PRO A 36 7.04 15.13 9.35
CA PRO A 36 6.26 14.20 8.53
C PRO A 36 5.26 13.42 9.38
N ARG A 37 4.07 13.19 8.82
CA ARG A 37 2.97 12.51 9.53
C ARG A 37 2.82 11.09 9.01
N PHE A 38 2.52 10.14 9.89
CA PHE A 38 2.27 8.75 9.48
C PHE A 38 1.10 8.67 8.50
N ALA A 39 1.25 7.89 7.44
CA ALA A 39 0.22 7.66 6.43
C ALA A 39 -0.02 6.16 6.22
N PRO A 40 -1.23 5.74 5.82
CA PRO A 40 -1.59 4.33 5.66
C PRO A 40 -1.19 3.73 4.32
N TYR A 41 -1.03 4.57 3.28
CA TYR A 41 -0.86 4.11 1.91
C TYR A 41 0.24 4.87 1.15
N VAL A 42 0.88 4.18 0.22
CA VAL A 42 1.78 4.70 -0.81
C VAL A 42 0.95 4.91 -2.08
N ALA A 43 0.96 6.11 -2.64
CA ALA A 43 0.22 6.44 -3.87
C ALA A 43 0.79 5.79 -5.15
N ALA A 44 1.84 4.98 -5.03
CA ALA A 44 2.62 4.25 -6.04
C ALA A 44 3.23 5.06 -7.22
N GLY A 45 2.56 6.09 -7.74
CA GLY A 45 3.03 6.92 -8.84
C GLY A 45 4.10 7.95 -8.46
N PHE A 46 4.21 8.29 -7.16
CA PHE A 46 5.24 9.20 -6.66
C PHE A 46 5.48 9.00 -5.16
N PHE A 47 6.70 8.61 -4.78
CA PHE A 47 7.17 8.53 -3.40
C PHE A 47 8.70 8.54 -3.36
N PHE A 48 9.28 8.81 -2.18
CA PHE A 48 10.72 8.76 -1.96
C PHE A 48 11.07 7.66 -0.97
N THR A 49 12.18 6.98 -1.22
CA THR A 49 12.71 5.93 -0.36
C THR A 49 14.19 5.70 -0.67
N THR A 50 14.85 4.85 0.10
CA THR A 50 16.22 4.42 -0.21
C THR A 50 16.22 3.38 -1.35
N GLY A 51 17.34 3.23 -2.04
CA GLY A 51 17.49 2.19 -3.08
C GLY A 51 17.27 0.77 -2.56
N GLN A 52 17.42 0.53 -1.25
CA GLN A 52 17.15 -0.78 -0.64
C GLN A 52 15.67 -1.20 -0.79
N PHE A 53 14.74 -0.24 -0.87
CA PHE A 53 13.31 -0.53 -0.98
C PHE A 53 12.96 -1.33 -2.23
N VAL A 54 13.64 -1.10 -3.36
CA VAL A 54 13.34 -1.87 -4.58
C VAL A 54 13.89 -3.30 -4.52
N VAL A 55 14.82 -3.57 -3.61
CA VAL A 55 15.33 -4.92 -3.32
C VAL A 55 14.40 -5.64 -2.35
N ASP A 56 13.96 -4.95 -1.29
CA ASP A 56 13.11 -5.55 -0.26
C ASP A 56 11.65 -5.71 -0.74
N VAL A 57 11.16 -4.76 -1.54
CA VAL A 57 9.78 -4.67 -2.00
C VAL A 57 9.76 -4.45 -3.53
N PRO A 58 10.27 -5.40 -4.33
CA PRO A 58 10.31 -5.27 -5.78
C PRO A 58 8.89 -5.23 -6.35
N PHE A 59 8.67 -4.44 -7.41
CA PHE A 59 7.41 -4.50 -8.17
C PHE A 59 7.21 -5.90 -8.75
N ASP A 60 5.98 -6.41 -8.64
CA ASP A 60 5.65 -7.77 -9.07
C ASP A 60 5.54 -7.83 -10.61
N PRO A 61 6.44 -8.57 -11.30
CA PRO A 61 6.42 -8.66 -12.75
C PRO A 61 5.20 -9.43 -13.29
N TYR A 62 4.47 -10.15 -12.44
CA TYR A 62 3.28 -10.92 -12.78
C TYR A 62 1.98 -10.13 -12.68
N LEU A 63 2.05 -8.81 -12.46
CA LEU A 63 0.89 -7.92 -12.42
C LEU A 63 0.81 -6.95 -13.63
N PRO A 64 1.00 -7.41 -14.88
CA PRO A 64 0.76 -6.53 -16.01
C PRO A 64 -0.74 -6.19 -16.04
N TRP A 65 -1.07 -5.00 -16.52
CA TRP A 65 -2.45 -4.53 -16.68
C TRP A 65 -3.20 -4.22 -15.38
N VAL A 66 -2.53 -4.21 -14.23
CA VAL A 66 -3.11 -3.71 -12.97
C VAL A 66 -2.91 -2.19 -12.88
N PHE A 67 -3.99 -1.48 -12.61
CA PHE A 67 -4.02 -0.02 -12.37
C PHE A 67 -4.81 0.36 -11.12
N MET A 68 -5.62 -0.57 -10.60
CA MET A 68 -6.28 -0.41 -9.31
C MET A 68 -5.92 -1.62 -8.45
N GLY A 69 -5.61 -1.36 -7.18
CA GLY A 69 -5.20 -2.38 -6.21
C GLY A 69 -3.68 -2.50 -6.01
N GLU A 70 -2.87 -1.96 -6.91
CA GLU A 70 -1.41 -1.94 -6.79
C GLU A 70 -0.94 -1.03 -5.64
N GLU A 71 -1.64 0.08 -5.38
CA GLU A 71 -1.29 1.00 -4.29
C GLU A 71 -1.43 0.32 -2.93
N ILE A 72 -2.58 -0.31 -2.66
CA ILE A 72 -2.81 -1.05 -1.41
C ILE A 72 -1.87 -2.26 -1.29
N LEU A 73 -1.58 -2.94 -2.40
CA LEU A 73 -0.64 -4.06 -2.43
C LEU A 73 0.80 -3.61 -2.15
N LEU A 74 1.26 -2.51 -2.74
CA LEU A 74 2.58 -1.96 -2.47
C LEU A 74 2.68 -1.49 -1.02
N SER A 75 1.62 -0.87 -0.50
CA SER A 75 1.55 -0.38 0.87
C SER A 75 1.61 -1.50 1.90
N SER A 76 0.84 -2.57 1.69
CA SER A 76 0.86 -3.76 2.56
C SER A 76 2.20 -4.47 2.51
N ARG A 77 2.80 -4.61 1.33
CA ARG A 77 4.14 -5.20 1.17
C ARG A 77 5.23 -4.36 1.81
N ALA A 78 5.16 -3.03 1.71
CA ALA A 78 6.07 -2.13 2.42
C ALA A 78 5.96 -2.32 3.94
N PHE A 79 4.74 -2.28 4.48
CA PHE A 79 4.50 -2.43 5.91
C PHE A 79 4.99 -3.78 6.45
N THR A 80 4.66 -4.87 5.76
CA THR A 80 5.02 -6.25 6.14
C THR A 80 6.53 -6.51 6.02
N ASN A 81 7.25 -5.72 5.23
CA ASN A 81 8.73 -5.68 5.19
C ASN A 81 9.35 -4.70 6.21
N GLY A 82 8.56 -4.11 7.12
CA GLY A 82 9.08 -3.28 8.20
C GLY A 82 9.12 -1.77 7.90
N TYR A 83 8.74 -1.34 6.69
CA TYR A 83 8.72 0.08 6.35
C TYR A 83 7.59 0.83 7.05
N HIS A 84 7.82 2.11 7.33
CA HIS A 84 6.80 3.07 7.73
C HIS A 84 6.52 4.02 6.59
N ILE A 85 5.25 4.39 6.43
CA ILE A 85 4.79 5.27 5.36
C ILE A 85 4.46 6.62 5.99
N PHE A 86 4.95 7.70 5.39
CA PHE A 86 4.74 9.06 5.85
C PHE A 86 4.24 9.95 4.72
N SER A 87 3.35 10.88 5.04
CA SER A 87 3.09 12.04 4.19
C SER A 87 4.11 13.15 4.50
N PRO A 88 4.67 13.81 3.48
CA PRO A 88 5.60 14.92 3.68
C PRO A 88 4.92 16.11 4.38
N THR A 89 5.73 17.00 4.96
CA THR A 89 5.24 18.22 5.62
C THR A 89 4.68 19.25 4.65
N ILE A 90 5.17 19.22 3.41
CA ILE A 90 4.76 20.13 2.34
C ILE A 90 4.29 19.32 1.13
N ASN A 91 3.35 19.88 0.38
CA ASN A 91 2.96 19.33 -0.90
C ASN A 91 3.99 19.72 -1.97
N VAL A 92 4.85 18.79 -2.35
CA VAL A 92 5.92 19.01 -3.35
C VAL A 92 5.39 18.88 -4.79
N LEU A 93 4.34 18.09 -5.01
CA LEU A 93 3.84 17.76 -6.34
C LEU A 93 2.33 17.44 -6.32
N SER A 94 1.60 18.02 -7.26
CA SER A 94 0.18 17.73 -7.47
C SER A 94 -0.03 16.85 -8.70
N HIS A 95 -0.96 15.88 -8.60
CA HIS A 95 -1.33 15.01 -9.70
C HIS A 95 -2.65 15.46 -10.37
N ILE A 96 -2.66 15.57 -11.70
CA ILE A 96 -3.86 15.88 -12.48
C ILE A 96 -4.59 14.56 -12.78
N TYR A 97 -5.48 14.14 -11.88
CA TYR A 97 -6.24 12.90 -12.02
C TYR A 97 -7.21 12.91 -13.21
N VAL A 98 -7.98 13.99 -13.35
CA VAL A 98 -9.01 14.08 -14.40
C VAL A 98 -8.37 14.57 -15.70
N ARG A 99 -8.11 13.62 -16.61
CA ARG A 99 -7.58 13.90 -17.95
C ARG A 99 -8.60 13.49 -19.02
N ARG A 100 -9.76 14.17 -19.06
CA ARG A 100 -10.94 13.78 -19.87
C ARG A 100 -10.61 13.45 -21.33
N ASN A 101 -9.76 14.24 -21.96
CA ASN A 101 -9.46 14.14 -23.40
C ASN A 101 -8.04 13.62 -23.69
N LYS A 102 -7.41 12.92 -22.73
CA LYS A 102 -6.07 12.35 -22.93
C LYS A 102 -6.15 10.83 -22.95
N PRO A 103 -5.34 10.17 -23.78
CA PRO A 103 -5.30 8.72 -23.82
C PRO A 103 -5.01 8.12 -22.45
N LYS A 104 -5.78 7.10 -22.08
CA LYS A 104 -5.59 6.35 -20.85
C LYS A 104 -4.88 5.03 -21.14
N PHE A 105 -4.22 4.47 -20.13
CA PHE A 105 -3.46 3.22 -20.26
C PHE A 105 -4.30 2.10 -20.88
N TRP A 106 -5.51 1.88 -20.38
CA TRP A 106 -6.43 0.84 -20.85
C TRP A 106 -6.92 1.05 -22.30
N GLU A 107 -7.04 2.31 -22.73
CA GLU A 107 -7.41 2.64 -24.12
C GLU A 107 -6.26 2.30 -25.08
N THR A 108 -5.01 2.55 -24.67
CA THR A 108 -3.83 2.19 -25.46
C THR A 108 -3.72 0.68 -25.66
N VAL A 109 -4.00 -0.12 -24.63
CA VAL A 109 -4.08 -1.59 -24.75
C VAL A 109 -5.15 -1.98 -25.76
N GLY A 110 -6.36 -1.42 -25.65
CA GLY A 110 -7.45 -1.71 -26.59
C GLY A 110 -7.10 -1.36 -28.05
N ARG A 111 -6.43 -0.22 -28.27
CA ARG A 111 -5.95 0.18 -29.61
C ARG A 111 -4.86 -0.76 -30.15
N THR A 112 -3.88 -1.11 -29.32
CA THR A 112 -2.74 -1.96 -29.71
C THR A 112 -3.22 -3.32 -30.21
N PHE A 113 -4.18 -3.93 -29.49
CA PHE A 113 -4.76 -5.22 -29.88
C PHE A 113 -5.97 -5.11 -30.81
N LYS A 114 -6.30 -3.90 -31.30
CA LYS A 114 -7.48 -3.62 -32.13
C LYS A 114 -8.79 -4.18 -31.56
N ARG A 115 -8.93 -4.14 -30.24
CA ARG A 115 -10.06 -4.70 -29.47
C ARG A 115 -10.42 -3.73 -28.33
N PRO A 116 -11.43 -2.86 -28.49
CA PRO A 116 -11.89 -1.97 -27.43
C PRO A 116 -12.24 -2.74 -26.15
N GLY A 117 -11.85 -2.20 -24.99
CA GLY A 117 -12.09 -2.83 -23.69
C GLY A 117 -11.26 -4.08 -23.39
N PHE A 118 -10.32 -4.47 -24.26
CA PHE A 118 -9.51 -5.69 -24.07
C PHE A 118 -8.67 -5.66 -22.80
N HIS A 119 -8.21 -4.47 -22.36
CA HIS A 119 -7.56 -4.28 -21.06
C HIS A 119 -8.33 -4.92 -19.92
N ASN A 120 -9.66 -4.73 -19.85
CA ASN A 120 -10.46 -5.23 -18.73
C ASN A 120 -10.42 -6.76 -18.70
N ARG A 121 -10.40 -7.43 -19.86
CA ARG A 121 -10.27 -8.89 -19.95
C ARG A 121 -8.90 -9.41 -19.50
N LEU A 122 -7.84 -8.63 -19.73
CA LEU A 122 -6.50 -8.97 -19.24
C LEU A 122 -6.40 -8.71 -17.72
N ASN A 123 -6.97 -7.60 -17.28
CA ASN A 123 -6.99 -7.22 -15.87
C ASN A 123 -7.78 -8.22 -15.01
N THR A 124 -8.89 -8.80 -15.48
CA THR A 124 -9.63 -9.83 -14.71
C THR A 124 -8.79 -11.06 -14.37
N ILE A 125 -7.70 -11.33 -15.11
CA ILE A 125 -6.76 -12.40 -14.82
C ILE A 125 -5.74 -11.91 -13.79
N ALA A 126 -5.05 -10.80 -14.07
CA ALA A 126 -3.98 -10.28 -13.22
C ALA A 126 -4.48 -9.86 -11.83
N ILE A 127 -5.67 -9.27 -11.73
CA ILE A 127 -6.24 -8.78 -10.47
C ILE A 127 -6.52 -9.92 -9.48
N ARG A 128 -6.70 -11.17 -9.96
CA ARG A 128 -6.86 -12.33 -9.08
C ARG A 128 -5.61 -12.55 -8.23
N ARG A 129 -4.42 -12.31 -8.77
CA ARG A 129 -3.18 -12.39 -8.00
C ARG A 129 -3.13 -11.33 -6.90
N VAL A 130 -3.53 -10.09 -7.20
CA VAL A 130 -3.64 -9.01 -6.21
C VAL A 130 -4.63 -9.39 -5.10
N LYS A 131 -5.83 -9.81 -5.48
CA LYS A 131 -6.87 -10.23 -4.53
C LYS A 131 -6.43 -11.39 -3.64
N ASN A 132 -5.75 -12.37 -4.23
CA ASN A 132 -5.22 -13.51 -3.50
C ASN A 132 -4.12 -13.09 -2.51
N MET A 133 -3.19 -12.21 -2.90
CA MET A 133 -2.18 -11.65 -1.99
C MET A 133 -2.79 -10.81 -0.88
N LEU A 134 -3.91 -10.13 -1.16
CA LEU A 134 -4.66 -9.35 -0.19
C LEU A 134 -5.73 -10.17 0.57
N GLU A 135 -5.68 -11.50 0.48
CA GLU A 135 -6.56 -12.44 1.21
C GLU A 135 -8.07 -12.19 1.02
N TYR A 136 -8.47 -11.79 -0.19
CA TYR A 136 -9.88 -11.68 -0.54
C TYR A 136 -10.55 -13.06 -0.54
N PRO A 137 -11.69 -13.25 0.15
CA PRO A 137 -12.31 -14.56 0.34
C PRO A 137 -12.81 -15.19 -0.96
N GLU A 138 -13.15 -14.38 -1.97
CA GLU A 138 -13.60 -14.91 -3.26
C GLU A 138 -12.44 -15.43 -4.14
N VAL A 139 -11.19 -15.28 -3.69
CA VAL A 139 -9.99 -15.75 -4.38
C VAL A 139 -9.12 -16.56 -3.41
N ASP A 140 -9.62 -17.73 -3.03
CA ASP A 140 -8.82 -18.72 -2.31
C ASP A 140 -7.76 -19.33 -3.24
N ASP A 141 -6.65 -19.79 -2.68
CA ASP A 141 -5.57 -20.45 -3.39
C ASP A 141 -6.09 -21.61 -4.25
N GLU A 142 -7.00 -22.44 -3.75
CA GLU A 142 -7.59 -23.53 -4.53
C GLU A 142 -8.39 -23.05 -5.77
N LEU A 143 -8.83 -21.79 -5.76
CA LEU A 143 -9.63 -21.14 -6.80
C LEU A 143 -8.79 -20.25 -7.74
N VAL A 144 -7.50 -20.07 -7.48
CA VAL A 144 -6.58 -19.33 -8.37
C VAL A 144 -6.22 -20.19 -9.58
N TRP A 145 -7.07 -20.14 -10.61
CA TRP A 145 -6.76 -20.63 -11.95
C TRP A 145 -6.46 -19.46 -12.90
N PRO A 146 -5.31 -19.46 -13.61
CA PRO A 146 -4.27 -20.50 -13.64
C PRO A 146 -3.32 -20.44 -12.43
N GLN A 147 -2.77 -21.60 -12.04
CA GLN A 147 -1.78 -21.75 -10.94
C GLN A 147 -0.52 -20.89 -11.16
N SER A 148 -0.23 -20.49 -12.41
CA SER A 148 0.85 -19.55 -12.74
C SER A 148 0.75 -18.21 -12.01
N LEU A 149 -0.45 -17.83 -11.57
CA LEU A 149 -0.65 -16.63 -10.75
C LEU A 149 -0.13 -16.78 -9.31
N LYS A 150 0.35 -17.96 -8.90
CA LYS A 150 1.01 -18.19 -7.60
C LYS A 150 2.53 -18.25 -7.69
N VAL A 151 3.10 -18.08 -8.88
CA VAL A 151 4.56 -18.11 -9.08
C VAL A 151 5.24 -17.02 -8.26
N ASP A 152 6.40 -17.36 -7.69
CA ASP A 152 7.30 -16.46 -6.95
C ASP A 152 6.64 -15.60 -5.85
N LYS A 153 5.55 -16.11 -5.23
CA LYS A 153 4.90 -15.44 -4.10
C LYS A 153 5.86 -15.18 -2.94
N GLU A 154 6.87 -16.01 -2.72
CA GLU A 154 7.89 -15.76 -1.68
C GLU A 154 8.73 -14.50 -1.97
N SER A 155 8.88 -14.11 -3.24
CA SER A 155 9.65 -12.91 -3.64
C SER A 155 8.77 -11.67 -3.79
N TYR A 156 7.51 -11.86 -4.21
CA TYR A 156 6.60 -10.75 -4.56
C TYR A 156 5.36 -10.63 -3.67
N GLY A 157 5.23 -11.49 -2.66
CA GLY A 157 4.16 -11.47 -1.67
C GLY A 157 4.46 -10.55 -0.49
N MET A 158 3.81 -10.85 0.64
CA MET A 158 3.97 -10.10 1.89
C MET A 158 5.33 -10.38 2.54
N GLY A 159 5.87 -9.37 3.22
CA GLY A 159 7.05 -9.51 4.05
C GLY A 159 6.78 -10.28 5.34
N LYS A 160 7.85 -10.53 6.10
CA LYS A 160 7.84 -11.38 7.31
C LYS A 160 8.07 -10.61 8.62
N VAL A 161 8.27 -9.28 8.55
CA VAL A 161 8.55 -8.43 9.72
C VAL A 161 7.27 -8.10 10.49
N ARG A 162 6.19 -7.78 9.77
CA ARG A 162 4.86 -7.53 10.34
C ARG A 162 3.82 -8.34 9.57
N SER A 163 2.72 -8.71 10.21
CA SER A 163 1.71 -9.53 9.56
C SER A 163 0.81 -8.69 8.64
N PHE A 164 0.26 -9.33 7.63
CA PHE A 164 -0.74 -8.70 6.77
C PHE A 164 -2.01 -8.32 7.56
N ALA A 165 -2.43 -9.16 8.51
CA ALA A 165 -3.54 -8.85 9.40
C ALA A 165 -3.32 -7.55 10.20
N GLN A 166 -2.10 -7.31 10.71
CA GLN A 166 -1.75 -6.05 11.37
C GLN A 166 -1.87 -4.86 10.40
N TYR A 167 -1.48 -5.03 9.14
CA TYR A 167 -1.65 -3.99 8.14
C TYR A 167 -3.13 -3.67 7.89
N MET A 168 -3.95 -4.69 7.67
CA MET A 168 -5.39 -4.54 7.42
C MET A 168 -6.12 -3.89 8.59
N GLU A 169 -5.75 -4.25 9.82
CA GLU A 169 -6.22 -3.59 11.02
C GLU A 169 -5.79 -2.11 11.05
N MET A 170 -4.52 -1.82 10.74
CA MET A 170 -3.97 -0.46 10.77
C MET A 170 -4.72 0.48 9.82
N VAL A 171 -5.08 -0.03 8.65
CA VAL A 171 -5.81 0.72 7.61
C VAL A 171 -7.32 0.58 7.73
N GLY A 172 -7.82 -0.13 8.73
CA GLY A 172 -9.25 -0.23 9.04
C GLY A 172 -10.08 -0.86 7.94
N LEU A 173 -9.54 -1.83 7.20
CA LEU A 173 -10.21 -2.48 6.07
C LEU A 173 -10.45 -3.97 6.35
N ASP A 174 -11.64 -4.46 6.01
CA ASP A 174 -12.01 -5.88 6.09
C ASP A 174 -12.46 -6.38 4.71
N GLN A 175 -11.64 -7.23 4.09
CA GLN A 175 -11.93 -7.79 2.76
C GLN A 175 -13.04 -8.83 2.77
N LYS A 176 -13.36 -9.42 3.93
CA LYS A 176 -14.43 -10.42 4.04
C LYS A 176 -15.77 -9.73 4.16
N ALA A 177 -15.87 -8.77 5.07
CA ALA A 177 -17.08 -7.97 5.27
C ALA A 177 -17.25 -6.86 4.21
N LYS A 178 -16.19 -6.53 3.46
CA LYS A 178 -16.11 -5.39 2.54
C LYS A 178 -16.42 -4.06 3.25
N THR A 179 -15.92 -3.91 4.47
CA THR A 179 -16.15 -2.72 5.30
C THR A 179 -14.85 -1.93 5.51
N ASN A 180 -15.00 -0.62 5.71
CA ASN A 180 -13.92 0.28 6.01
C ASN A 180 -14.23 1.12 7.26
N GLN A 181 -13.18 1.49 8.00
CA GLN A 181 -13.25 2.34 9.18
C GLN A 181 -12.52 3.65 8.93
N ARG A 182 -12.95 4.70 9.61
CA ARG A 182 -12.27 6.00 9.56
C ARG A 182 -10.97 5.95 10.34
N LEU A 183 -9.89 6.44 9.73
CA LEU A 183 -8.54 6.44 10.32
C LEU A 183 -8.24 7.75 11.06
N GLU A 184 -8.69 7.85 12.31
CA GLU A 184 -8.48 9.04 13.14
C GLU A 184 -7.00 9.36 13.36
N TRP A 185 -6.16 8.34 13.55
CA TRP A 185 -4.71 8.51 13.69
C TRP A 185 -4.09 9.11 12.43
N CYS A 186 -4.59 8.75 11.25
CA CYS A 186 -4.08 9.30 10.00
C CYS A 186 -4.46 10.76 9.89
N GLU A 187 -5.72 11.12 10.14
CA GLU A 187 -6.15 12.52 10.11
C GLU A 187 -5.43 13.40 11.16
N ALA A 188 -5.15 12.84 12.34
CA ALA A 188 -4.37 13.50 13.38
C ALA A 188 -2.87 13.55 13.04
N GLY A 189 -2.38 12.64 12.19
CA GLY A 189 -0.97 12.51 11.84
C GLY A 189 -0.11 11.85 12.90
N THR A 190 -0.73 11.04 13.78
CA THR A 190 -0.07 10.38 14.90
C THR A 190 0.39 8.96 14.54
N ILE A 191 1.17 8.35 15.42
CA ILE A 191 1.59 6.95 15.27
C ILE A 191 0.32 6.05 15.25
N PRO A 192 0.17 5.15 14.26
CA PRO A 192 -0.92 4.19 14.24
C PRO A 192 -0.98 3.36 15.52
N PRO A 193 -2.17 3.14 16.12
CA PRO A 193 -2.30 2.32 17.34
C PRO A 193 -1.73 0.91 17.21
N VAL A 194 -1.83 0.30 16.02
CA VAL A 194 -1.24 -1.02 15.72
C VAL A 194 0.27 -1.02 15.93
N LEU A 195 0.96 0.03 15.47
CA LEU A 195 2.42 0.14 15.59
C LEU A 195 2.86 0.31 17.05
N LEU A 196 2.10 1.05 17.87
CA LEU A 196 2.37 1.18 19.30
C LEU A 196 2.25 -0.16 20.05
N ARG A 197 1.26 -0.99 19.68
CA ARG A 197 1.11 -2.33 20.27
C ARG A 197 2.24 -3.26 19.86
N ILE A 198 2.65 -3.24 18.58
CA ILE A 198 3.79 -4.02 18.10
C ILE A 198 5.06 -3.66 18.87
N GLU A 199 5.36 -2.36 19.05
CA GLU A 199 6.53 -1.93 19.84
C GLU A 199 6.48 -2.46 21.27
N GLU A 200 5.31 -2.40 21.91
CA GLU A 200 5.13 -2.86 23.28
C GLU A 200 5.32 -4.38 23.40
N GLU A 201 4.80 -5.15 22.45
CA GLU A 201 5.01 -6.61 22.37
C GLU A 201 6.50 -6.95 22.17
N GLU A 202 7.20 -6.24 21.29
CA GLU A 202 8.64 -6.43 21.07
C GLU A 202 9.48 -6.04 22.29
N ARG A 203 9.08 -4.97 23.00
CA ARG A 203 9.69 -4.55 24.26
C ARG A 203 9.57 -5.62 25.33
N LEU A 204 8.36 -6.17 25.49
CA LEU A 204 8.08 -7.23 26.46
C LEU A 204 8.82 -8.53 26.10
N ALA A 205 9.03 -8.79 24.81
CA ALA A 205 9.83 -9.91 24.31
C ALA A 205 11.36 -9.70 24.40
N GLY A 206 11.83 -8.54 24.91
CA GLY A 206 13.25 -8.25 25.09
C GLY A 206 14.01 -7.97 23.77
N LYS A 207 13.31 -7.66 22.68
CA LYS A 207 13.93 -7.29 21.41
C LYS A 207 14.48 -5.86 21.47
N SER A 208 15.57 -5.59 20.76
CA SER A 208 16.10 -4.23 20.60
C SER A 208 15.11 -3.37 19.80
N ILE A 209 14.65 -2.27 20.37
CA ILE A 209 13.67 -1.36 19.74
C ILE A 209 14.40 -0.19 19.11
N VAL A 210 14.05 0.15 17.87
CA VAL A 210 14.36 1.45 17.29
C VAL A 210 13.18 2.37 17.60
N ASP A 211 13.37 3.35 18.48
CA ASP A 211 12.30 4.26 18.92
C ASP A 211 11.68 5.00 17.72
N MET A 212 10.41 4.69 17.39
CA MET A 212 9.66 5.37 16.33
C MET A 212 9.46 6.87 16.59
N ARG A 213 9.73 7.36 17.82
CA ARG A 213 9.68 8.78 18.20
C ARG A 213 10.96 9.56 17.89
N GLY A 214 11.92 8.97 17.18
CA GLY A 214 13.07 9.69 16.64
C GLY A 214 14.20 9.98 17.64
N LYS A 215 14.24 9.33 18.80
CA LYS A 215 15.43 9.36 19.67
C LYS A 215 16.23 8.07 19.53
N GLN A 216 17.26 8.10 18.67
CA GLN A 216 18.40 7.20 18.86
C GLN A 216 19.02 7.50 20.23
N LYS A 217 18.77 6.64 21.23
CA LYS A 217 19.66 6.57 22.39
C LYS A 217 20.95 5.90 21.91
N GLY A 218 22.01 6.71 21.83
CA GLY A 218 23.29 6.28 21.30
C GLY A 218 23.88 5.07 22.01
N LYS A 219 24.53 4.22 21.21
CA LYS A 219 25.91 3.83 21.49
C LYS A 219 26.71 4.05 20.21
N SER A 220 27.53 5.11 20.26
CA SER A 220 28.69 5.23 19.39
C SER A 220 29.53 3.97 19.54
N THR A 221 29.64 3.21 18.47
CA THR A 221 30.81 2.36 18.25
C THR A 221 31.16 2.53 16.79
N ALA A 222 32.12 3.43 16.55
CA ALA A 222 32.85 3.49 15.30
C ALA A 222 33.45 2.10 15.05
N ILE A 223 33.02 1.45 13.97
CA ILE A 223 33.80 0.40 13.32
C ILE A 223 33.93 0.82 11.86
N GLN A 224 35.03 1.52 11.63
CA GLN A 224 35.65 1.70 10.33
C GLN A 224 35.95 0.29 9.77
N ARG A 225 35.32 -0.09 8.66
CA ARG A 225 35.76 -1.25 7.86
C ARG A 225 36.36 -0.73 6.56
N ARG A 226 37.56 -1.24 6.29
CA ARG A 226 38.36 -1.06 5.08
C ARG A 226 37.60 -1.46 3.83
#